data_AF-A0A379Z4Q5-F1
#
_entry.id   AF-A0A379Z4Q5-F1
#
_cell.length_a   1.000
_cell.length_b   1.000
_cell.length_c   1.000
_cell.angle_alpha   90.00
_cell.angle_beta   90.00
_cell.angle_gamma   90.00
#
_symmetry.space_group_name_H-M   'P 1'
#
loop_
_entity.id
_entity.type
_entity.pdbx_description
1 polymer ?
#
loop_
_entity_poly.entity_id
_entity_poly.type
_entity_poly.pdbx_seq_one_letter_code
_entity_poly.pdbx_strand_id
1 'polypeptide(L)'
;MEIQQLQTLLEHIRGLPKAAPVEPTLFSIGARGHFENPTTDVLAFFFDSNGPHNLGSLVLETLLDILPVEGQQTDHNLVAAPLREVSTSSGRIDLLLEASEWVMVLENKIFYQQNNPFDDYKEFVVKKYQEKIPLFVVLSPSGKAPHGWYGVSYPVLIENLRQKLATYFIEQPLNKWMVLLREFILHLEHLMTNGNAVPPETTDYILKNLNKIREVQQIKERSIIDLQQACLRYIESALPNAGAVSKLHHWYGYPAIRHSFSKWRTKSDVVLFLDGREGVQFCINYYICDLYTPEQHAAATNFMKTEDCIEWKECNNTIACFKVSLPAFDQETMFEAVVRKLAQMDEFETKIRSQF
;
A
#
# COMPACT_ATOMS: atom_id res chain seq x y z
N MET A 1 -4.76 -32.95 10.70
CA MET A 1 -4.28 -32.04 11.77
C MET A 1 -5.29 -32.06 12.92
N GLU A 2 -4.81 -32.24 14.15
CA GLU A 2 -5.66 -32.19 15.35
C GLU A 2 -5.98 -30.74 15.74
N ILE A 3 -7.12 -30.49 16.39
CA ILE A 3 -7.54 -29.14 16.82
C ILE A 3 -6.46 -28.47 17.69
N GLN A 4 -5.84 -29.24 18.58
CA GLN A 4 -4.76 -28.78 19.44
C GLN A 4 -3.57 -28.25 18.62
N GLN A 5 -3.19 -28.96 17.54
CA GLN A 5 -2.08 -28.57 16.67
C GLN A 5 -2.39 -27.28 15.89
N LEU A 6 -3.65 -27.11 15.47
CA LEU A 6 -4.12 -25.88 14.83
C LEU A 6 -4.04 -24.69 15.80
N GLN A 7 -4.52 -24.87 17.05
CA GLN A 7 -4.45 -23.83 18.09
C GLN A 7 -3.01 -23.42 18.36
N THR A 8 -2.10 -24.39 18.56
CA THR A 8 -0.68 -24.10 18.76
C THR A 8 -0.08 -23.33 17.58
N LEU A 9 -0.39 -23.72 16.34
CA LEU A 9 0.11 -23.01 15.15
C LEU A 9 -0.39 -21.56 15.10
N LEU A 10 -1.69 -21.34 15.36
CA LEU A 10 -2.29 -20.01 15.34
C LEU A 10 -1.75 -19.10 16.45
N GLU A 11 -1.56 -19.63 17.65
CA GLU A 11 -0.98 -18.89 18.79
C GLU A 11 0.46 -18.45 18.51
N HIS A 12 1.29 -19.34 17.95
CA HIS A 12 2.65 -18.98 17.57
C HIS A 12 2.68 -17.92 16.48
N ILE A 13 1.88 -18.09 15.41
CA ILE A 13 1.78 -17.09 14.33
C ILE A 13 1.34 -15.73 14.88
N ARG A 14 0.42 -15.70 15.86
CA ARG A 14 -0.04 -14.45 16.50
C ARG A 14 1.07 -13.75 17.28
N GLY A 15 1.98 -14.52 17.88
CA GLY A 15 3.13 -14.01 18.64
C GLY A 15 4.36 -13.65 17.81
N LEU A 16 4.40 -13.99 16.51
CA LEU A 16 5.54 -13.67 15.66
C LEU A 16 5.72 -12.15 15.52
N PRO A 17 6.98 -11.67 15.48
CA PRO A 17 7.28 -10.27 15.20
C PRO A 17 6.62 -9.82 13.89
N LYS A 18 5.84 -8.76 13.96
CA LYS A 18 5.27 -8.11 12.78
C LYS A 18 6.25 -7.07 12.27
N ALA A 19 6.18 -6.76 10.99
CA ALA A 19 6.84 -5.56 10.47
C ALA A 19 6.37 -4.36 11.32
N ALA A 20 7.32 -3.58 11.84
CA ALA A 20 6.96 -2.38 12.56
C ALA A 20 6.21 -1.45 11.61
N PRO A 21 5.09 -0.84 12.04
CA PRO A 21 4.44 0.15 11.20
C PRO A 21 5.42 1.29 10.97
N VAL A 22 5.72 1.54 9.69
CA VAL A 22 6.57 2.63 9.26
C VAL A 22 5.83 3.94 9.53
N GLU A 23 6.50 4.91 10.17
CA GLU A 23 5.92 6.24 10.38
C GLU A 23 5.66 6.90 9.01
N PRO A 24 4.40 7.27 8.69
CA PRO A 24 4.12 7.96 7.45
C PRO A 24 4.83 9.32 7.43
N THR A 25 5.56 9.58 6.35
CA THR A 25 6.18 10.89 6.08
C THR A 25 5.35 11.67 5.07
N LEU A 26 5.48 13.00 5.05
CA LEU A 26 4.85 13.85 4.03
C LEU A 26 5.11 13.34 2.60
N PHE A 27 6.33 12.87 2.34
CA PHE A 27 6.76 12.33 1.05
C PHE A 27 6.09 10.98 0.72
N SER A 28 5.86 10.12 1.71
CA SER A 28 5.16 8.85 1.50
C SER A 28 3.66 8.99 1.23
N ILE A 29 3.05 10.09 1.71
CA ILE A 29 1.60 10.35 1.55
C ILE A 29 1.33 11.13 0.25
N GLY A 30 2.10 12.20 0.01
CA GLY A 30 1.78 13.19 -1.02
C GLY A 30 2.64 13.15 -2.28
N ALA A 31 3.80 12.47 -2.24
CA ALA A 31 4.69 12.37 -3.39
C ALA A 31 4.62 10.98 -4.03
N ARG A 32 5.09 10.85 -5.27
CA ARG A 32 5.38 9.54 -5.87
C ARG A 32 6.65 8.98 -5.21
N GLY A 33 6.57 8.65 -3.93
CA GLY A 33 7.67 8.51 -2.96
C GLY A 33 8.70 7.41 -3.19
N HIS A 34 8.95 6.96 -4.42
CA HIS A 34 9.99 6.00 -4.75
C HIS A 34 10.80 6.37 -6.00
N PHE A 35 10.47 7.45 -6.71
CA PHE A 35 11.15 7.82 -7.96
C PHE A 35 12.40 8.66 -7.70
N GLU A 36 13.44 8.44 -8.51
CA GLU A 36 14.73 9.13 -8.43
C GLU A 36 14.58 10.64 -8.64
N ASN A 37 13.82 11.06 -9.66
CA ASN A 37 13.61 12.47 -9.98
C ASN A 37 13.03 13.31 -8.81
N PRO A 38 11.89 12.96 -8.19
CA PRO A 38 11.40 13.70 -7.02
C PRO A 38 12.41 13.78 -5.86
N THR A 39 13.20 12.74 -5.64
CA THR A 39 14.24 12.77 -4.61
C THR A 39 15.37 13.73 -4.98
N THR A 40 15.77 13.76 -6.25
CA THR A 40 16.73 14.74 -6.78
C THR A 40 16.20 16.17 -6.64
N ASP A 41 14.89 16.40 -6.77
CA ASP A 41 14.28 17.72 -6.58
C ASP A 41 14.44 18.24 -5.15
N VAL A 42 14.21 17.37 -4.17
CA VAL A 42 14.33 17.70 -2.75
C VAL A 42 15.81 17.85 -2.36
N LEU A 43 16.68 17.00 -2.88
CA LEU A 43 18.13 17.13 -2.70
C LEU A 43 18.63 18.46 -3.26
N ALA A 44 18.25 18.82 -4.50
CA ALA A 44 18.61 20.10 -5.11
C ALA A 44 18.18 21.29 -4.25
N PHE A 45 16.97 21.23 -3.68
CA PHE A 45 16.49 22.29 -2.79
C PHE A 45 17.37 22.43 -1.53
N PHE A 46 17.74 21.33 -0.88
CA PHE A 46 18.51 21.37 0.37
C PHE A 46 20.03 21.51 0.17
N PHE A 47 20.57 21.19 -1.00
CA PHE A 47 21.97 21.42 -1.35
C PHE A 47 22.27 22.87 -1.72
N ASP A 48 21.25 23.68 -1.99
CA ASP A 48 21.43 25.10 -2.30
C ASP A 48 21.85 25.89 -1.06
N SER A 49 23.16 26.10 -0.86
CA SER A 49 23.68 26.85 0.30
C SER A 49 23.11 28.28 0.43
N ASN A 50 22.60 28.86 -0.67
CA ASN A 50 21.99 30.18 -0.73
C ASN A 50 20.44 30.11 -0.85
N GLY A 51 19.89 28.90 -0.73
CA GLY A 51 18.47 28.63 -0.90
C GLY A 51 17.61 29.24 0.22
N PRO A 52 16.29 29.37 -0.01
CA PRO A 52 15.37 29.98 0.95
C PRO A 52 15.08 29.10 2.17
N HIS A 53 15.77 27.98 2.33
CA HIS A 53 15.60 27.08 3.46
C HIS A 53 16.30 27.56 4.73
N ASN A 54 17.23 28.52 4.65
CA ASN A 54 17.96 29.07 5.80
C ASN A 54 18.68 28.01 6.64
N LEU A 55 19.14 26.92 6.02
CA LEU A 55 19.99 25.90 6.68
C LEU A 55 21.48 26.07 6.29
N GLY A 56 21.80 27.13 5.55
CA GLY A 56 23.13 27.36 4.99
C GLY A 56 23.61 26.16 4.18
N SER A 57 24.89 25.85 4.30
CA SER A 57 25.53 24.74 3.61
C SER A 57 25.34 23.37 4.28
N LEU A 58 24.53 23.24 5.34
CA LEU A 58 24.50 22.04 6.20
C LEU A 58 24.46 20.72 5.43
N VAL A 59 23.56 20.59 4.45
CA VAL A 59 23.36 19.34 3.69
C VAL A 59 24.50 19.14 2.69
N LEU A 60 24.95 20.20 2.01
CA LEU A 60 26.06 20.14 1.06
C LEU A 60 27.38 19.79 1.74
N GLU A 61 27.67 20.47 2.85
CA GLU A 61 28.81 20.19 3.72
C GLU A 61 28.79 18.74 4.20
N THR A 62 27.62 18.22 4.59
CA THR A 62 27.50 16.81 5.00
C THR A 62 27.89 15.85 3.86
N LEU A 63 27.49 16.13 2.62
CA LEU A 63 27.88 15.31 1.48
C LEU A 63 29.39 15.40 1.21
N LEU A 64 29.95 16.62 1.23
CA LEU A 64 31.37 16.85 0.97
C LEU A 64 32.28 16.18 2.01
N ASP A 65 31.90 16.22 3.28
CA ASP A 65 32.65 15.57 4.37
C ASP A 65 32.76 14.04 4.22
N ILE A 66 31.83 13.41 3.50
CA ILE A 66 31.85 11.97 3.22
C ILE A 66 32.82 11.63 2.08
N LEU A 67 33.12 12.57 1.19
CA LEU A 67 33.96 12.33 0.03
C LEU A 67 35.45 12.24 0.43
N PRO A 68 36.22 11.28 -0.13
CA PRO A 68 37.62 11.10 0.20
C PRO A 68 38.53 12.08 -0.55
N VAL A 69 38.22 13.38 -0.52
CA VAL A 69 38.99 14.40 -1.25
C VAL A 69 40.27 14.74 -0.47
N GLU A 70 41.40 14.72 -1.17
CA GLU A 70 42.69 15.24 -0.68
C GLU A 70 42.57 16.76 -0.49
N GLY A 71 42.22 17.20 0.73
CA GLY A 71 42.10 18.60 1.10
C GLY A 71 40.66 18.98 1.49
N GLN A 72 40.34 18.86 2.78
CA GLN A 72 39.10 19.34 3.42
C GLN A 72 38.97 20.88 3.42
N GLN A 73 39.23 21.52 2.27
CA GLN A 73 39.08 22.96 2.03
C GLN A 73 38.29 23.21 0.75
N THR A 74 37.27 22.40 0.47
CA THR A 74 36.31 22.71 -0.59
C THR A 74 35.34 23.77 -0.08
N ASP A 75 35.11 24.82 -0.85
CA ASP A 75 34.05 25.79 -0.54
C ASP A 75 32.70 25.08 -0.41
N HIS A 76 31.97 25.34 0.67
CA HIS A 76 30.64 24.80 0.93
C HIS A 76 29.53 25.70 0.38
N ASN A 77 29.89 26.76 -0.34
CA ASN A 77 28.95 27.67 -0.98
C ASN A 77 28.89 27.44 -2.48
N LEU A 78 27.66 27.38 -3.00
CA LEU A 78 27.43 27.34 -4.43
C LEU A 78 27.45 28.76 -5.01
N VAL A 79 28.00 28.91 -6.21
CA VAL A 79 27.98 30.17 -6.97
C VAL A 79 26.71 30.33 -7.80
N ALA A 80 25.95 29.24 -7.97
CA ALA A 80 24.68 29.22 -8.68
C ALA A 80 23.72 28.21 -8.04
N ALA A 81 22.42 28.40 -8.26
CA ALA A 81 21.41 27.44 -7.81
C ALA A 81 21.65 26.06 -8.47
N PRO A 82 21.41 24.95 -7.75
CA PRO A 82 21.55 23.60 -8.28
C PRO A 82 20.76 23.38 -9.58
N LEU A 83 21.43 22.82 -10.60
CA LEU A 83 20.81 22.52 -11.89
C LEU A 83 20.40 21.05 -11.92
N ARG A 84 19.12 20.80 -12.22
CA ARG A 84 18.58 19.45 -12.37
C ARG A 84 18.46 19.06 -13.83
N GLU A 85 18.49 17.76 -14.09
CA GLU A 85 18.12 17.19 -15.38
C GLU A 85 18.89 17.84 -16.57
N VAL A 86 20.18 18.11 -16.38
CA VAL A 86 21.04 18.81 -17.35
C VAL A 86 21.34 17.89 -18.53
N SER A 87 20.85 18.24 -19.71
CA SER A 87 21.06 17.44 -20.93
C SER A 87 22.53 17.47 -21.38
N THR A 88 23.04 16.29 -21.72
CA THR A 88 24.35 16.08 -22.33
C THR A 88 24.19 15.54 -23.76
N SER A 89 25.26 15.06 -24.41
CA SER A 89 25.15 14.60 -25.79
C SER A 89 24.37 13.28 -25.92
N SER A 90 24.44 12.43 -24.89
CA SER A 90 23.87 11.08 -24.90
C SER A 90 22.98 10.77 -23.70
N GLY A 91 22.80 11.72 -22.79
CA GLY A 91 22.04 11.50 -21.56
C GLY A 91 21.66 12.77 -20.83
N ARG A 92 21.48 12.63 -19.52
CA ARG A 92 21.01 13.71 -18.66
C ARG A 92 21.55 13.52 -17.25
N ILE A 93 22.28 14.53 -16.79
CA ILE A 93 22.80 14.58 -15.42
C ILE A 93 21.63 14.89 -14.47
N ASP A 94 21.47 14.08 -13.43
CA ASP A 94 20.40 14.27 -12.44
C ASP A 94 20.57 15.61 -11.70
N LEU A 95 21.75 15.87 -11.17
CA LEU A 95 22.07 17.09 -10.42
C LEU A 95 23.48 17.59 -10.71
N LEU A 96 23.60 18.89 -10.98
CA LEU A 96 24.87 19.58 -11.15
C LEU A 96 24.96 20.74 -10.14
N LEU A 97 26.00 20.71 -9.33
CA LEU A 97 26.29 21.69 -8.29
C LEU A 97 27.57 22.43 -8.67
N GLU A 98 27.57 23.75 -8.54
CA GLU A 98 28.69 24.59 -8.97
C GLU A 98 29.12 25.53 -7.84
N ALA A 99 30.35 25.39 -7.38
CA ALA A 99 31.02 26.32 -6.46
C ALA A 99 32.09 27.13 -7.22
N SER A 100 32.88 27.96 -6.52
CA SER A 100 33.93 28.75 -7.18
C SER A 100 35.02 27.86 -7.78
N GLU A 101 35.53 26.92 -6.98
CA GLU A 101 36.69 26.08 -7.32
C GLU A 101 36.33 24.72 -7.92
N TRP A 102 35.08 24.27 -7.75
CA TRP A 102 34.67 22.93 -8.12
C TRP A 102 33.30 22.88 -8.78
N VAL A 103 33.09 21.83 -9.55
CA VAL A 103 31.79 21.48 -10.14
C VAL A 103 31.53 20.01 -9.87
N MET A 104 30.37 19.70 -9.29
CA MET A 104 29.97 18.35 -8.96
C MET A 104 28.84 17.89 -9.87
N VAL A 105 29.02 16.71 -10.46
CA VAL A 105 27.94 15.93 -11.04
C VAL A 105 27.54 14.88 -10.02
N LEU A 106 26.27 14.91 -9.62
CA LEU A 106 25.68 13.92 -8.73
C LEU A 106 24.62 13.13 -9.50
N GLU A 107 24.87 11.84 -9.65
CA GLU A 107 23.92 10.88 -10.18
C GLU A 107 23.17 10.23 -9.01
N ASN A 108 21.86 10.33 -8.98
CA ASN A 108 21.03 9.86 -7.88
C ASN A 108 20.34 8.54 -8.24
N LYS A 109 20.70 7.46 -7.55
CA LYS A 109 20.11 6.14 -7.76
C LYS A 109 19.37 5.66 -6.53
N ILE A 110 18.09 5.34 -6.66
CA ILE A 110 17.29 4.69 -5.61
C ILE A 110 17.16 3.19 -5.92
N PHE A 111 17.19 2.80 -7.20
CA PHE A 111 17.13 1.40 -7.63
C PHE A 111 18.42 0.92 -8.33
N TYR A 112 18.65 -0.40 -8.35
CA TYR A 112 19.94 -1.01 -8.72
C TYR A 112 20.18 -1.14 -10.24
N GLN A 113 20.05 -0.07 -11.03
CA GLN A 113 20.51 -0.10 -12.42
C GLN A 113 21.42 1.09 -12.74
N GLN A 114 22.69 0.79 -13.01
CA GLN A 114 23.68 1.73 -13.51
C GLN A 114 23.82 1.53 -15.02
N ASN A 115 22.93 2.15 -15.81
CA ASN A 115 23.02 2.18 -17.26
C ASN A 115 23.05 3.65 -17.74
N ASN A 116 23.96 4.42 -17.15
CA ASN A 116 24.13 5.85 -17.42
C ASN A 116 25.38 6.09 -18.28
N PRO A 117 25.36 7.08 -19.17
CA PRO A 117 26.51 7.44 -20.00
C PRO A 117 27.53 8.27 -19.20
N PHE A 118 28.19 7.63 -18.23
CA PHE A 118 29.11 8.30 -17.30
C PHE A 118 30.27 9.03 -17.97
N ASP A 119 30.78 8.52 -19.10
CA ASP A 119 31.89 9.17 -19.81
C ASP A 119 31.44 10.45 -20.54
N ASP A 120 30.23 10.48 -21.10
CA ASP A 120 29.63 11.70 -21.67
C ASP A 120 29.43 12.79 -20.61
N TYR A 121 29.09 12.42 -19.38
CA TYR A 121 28.97 13.37 -18.27
C TYR A 121 30.33 13.99 -17.93
N LYS A 122 31.41 13.19 -17.93
CA LYS A 122 32.77 13.68 -17.72
C LYS A 122 33.19 14.64 -18.84
N GLU A 123 32.96 14.26 -20.09
CA GLU A 123 33.27 15.10 -21.26
C GLU A 123 32.51 16.43 -21.22
N PHE A 124 31.22 16.40 -20.88
CA PHE A 124 30.41 17.61 -20.70
C PHE A 124 31.02 18.58 -19.69
N VAL A 125 31.41 18.07 -18.51
CA VAL A 125 31.99 18.88 -17.45
C VAL A 125 33.34 19.46 -17.86
N VAL A 126 34.25 18.63 -18.37
CA VAL A 126 35.59 19.06 -18.79
C VAL A 126 35.51 20.15 -19.87
N LYS A 127 34.56 20.03 -20.80
CA LYS A 127 34.38 21.03 -21.87
C LYS A 127 33.85 22.36 -21.35
N LYS A 128 32.88 22.33 -20.42
CA LYS A 128 32.13 23.51 -19.97
C LYS A 128 32.77 24.23 -18.77
N TYR A 129 33.49 23.52 -17.90
CA TYR A 129 34.02 24.04 -16.63
C TYR A 129 35.53 23.79 -16.52
N GLN A 130 36.30 24.29 -17.48
CA GLN A 130 37.73 23.98 -17.68
C GLN A 130 38.64 24.38 -16.51
N GLU A 131 38.25 25.39 -15.72
CA GLU A 131 39.04 25.94 -14.61
C GLU A 131 38.62 25.38 -13.24
N LYS A 132 37.64 24.47 -13.19
CA LYS A 132 37.09 23.93 -11.95
C LYS A 132 37.48 22.48 -11.74
N ILE A 133 37.67 22.10 -10.49
CA ILE A 133 37.91 20.71 -10.09
C ILE A 133 36.61 19.92 -10.30
N PRO A 134 36.61 18.89 -11.17
CA PRO A 134 35.41 18.09 -11.40
C PRO A 134 35.25 17.03 -10.31
N LEU A 135 34.09 17.00 -9.68
CA LEU A 135 33.68 15.97 -8.72
C LEU A 135 32.57 15.13 -9.35
N PHE A 136 32.77 13.81 -9.38
CA PHE A 136 31.80 12.89 -9.97
C PHE A 136 31.30 11.94 -8.88
N VAL A 137 30.02 12.07 -8.50
CA VAL A 137 29.44 11.37 -7.35
C VAL A 137 28.24 10.53 -7.77
N VAL A 138 28.18 9.29 -7.31
CA VAL A 138 26.99 8.44 -7.39
C VAL A 138 26.43 8.26 -5.98
N LEU A 139 25.24 8.78 -5.74
CA LEU A 139 24.48 8.54 -4.52
C LEU A 139 23.57 7.34 -4.73
N SER A 140 23.77 6.24 -3.98
CA SER A 140 22.99 5.01 -4.17
C SER A 140 22.78 4.23 -2.87
N PRO A 141 21.89 3.21 -2.79
CA PRO A 141 21.72 2.44 -1.55
C PRO A 141 23.01 1.75 -1.09
N SER A 142 23.82 1.29 -2.05
CA SER A 142 25.04 0.51 -1.79
C SER A 142 26.33 1.34 -1.74
N GLY A 143 26.30 2.58 -2.24
CA GLY A 143 27.52 3.39 -2.43
C GLY A 143 28.48 2.84 -3.48
N LYS A 144 28.04 1.93 -4.36
CA LYS A 144 28.86 1.48 -5.50
C LYS A 144 28.87 2.54 -6.60
N ALA A 145 30.04 2.78 -7.18
CA ALA A 145 30.21 3.71 -8.29
C ALA A 145 31.12 3.11 -9.38
N PRO A 146 30.99 3.55 -10.64
CA PRO A 146 31.92 3.18 -11.70
C PRO A 146 33.31 3.78 -11.47
N HIS A 147 34.30 3.31 -12.23
CA HIS A 147 35.68 3.81 -12.10
C HIS A 147 35.78 5.32 -12.34
N GLY A 148 36.50 6.01 -11.45
CA GLY A 148 36.67 7.46 -11.48
C GLY A 148 35.45 8.26 -10.99
N TRP A 149 34.49 7.61 -10.33
CA TRP A 149 33.40 8.24 -9.60
C TRP A 149 33.49 7.87 -8.12
N TYR A 150 33.12 8.80 -7.25
CA TYR A 150 32.96 8.56 -5.83
C TYR A 150 31.57 7.97 -5.55
N GLY A 151 31.54 6.86 -4.84
CA GLY A 151 30.30 6.23 -4.42
C GLY A 151 29.93 6.63 -2.99
N VAL A 152 28.75 7.21 -2.82
CA VAL A 152 28.19 7.55 -1.51
C VAL A 152 26.96 6.69 -1.27
N SER A 153 26.93 6.00 -0.13
CA SER A 153 25.74 5.23 0.23
C SER A 153 24.71 6.10 0.94
N TYR A 154 23.43 5.93 0.61
CA TYR A 154 22.34 6.59 1.33
C TYR A 154 22.41 6.37 2.84
N PRO A 155 22.65 5.15 3.37
CA PRO A 155 22.82 4.96 4.81
C PRO A 155 23.90 5.83 5.44
N VAL A 156 25.05 6.01 4.76
CA VAL A 156 26.12 6.90 5.25
C VAL A 156 25.69 8.36 5.21
N LEU A 157 25.08 8.82 4.13
CA LEU A 157 24.58 10.20 4.03
C LEU A 157 23.53 10.50 5.10
N ILE A 158 22.57 9.60 5.30
CA ILE A 158 21.49 9.70 6.29
C ILE A 158 22.06 9.84 7.70
N GLU A 159 22.99 8.96 8.09
CA GLU A 159 23.57 8.98 9.44
C GLU A 159 24.31 10.28 9.71
N ASN A 160 25.13 10.75 8.76
CA ASN A 160 25.85 12.02 8.91
C ASN A 160 24.88 13.22 8.94
N LEU A 161 23.83 13.22 8.11
CA LEU A 161 22.81 14.28 8.13
C LEU A 161 22.08 14.33 9.46
N ARG A 162 21.75 13.17 10.05
CA ARG A 162 21.11 13.11 11.37
C ARG A 162 21.97 13.74 12.45
N GLN A 163 23.26 13.42 12.47
CA GLN A 163 24.19 13.96 13.45
C GLN A 163 24.32 15.48 13.30
N LYS A 164 24.52 16.00 12.08
CA LYS A 164 24.60 17.45 11.84
C LYS A 164 23.31 18.17 12.17
N LEU A 165 22.16 17.59 11.79
CA LEU A 165 20.85 18.17 12.06
C LEU A 165 20.55 18.22 13.56
N ALA A 166 20.99 17.23 14.34
CA ALA A 166 20.83 17.23 15.80
C ALA A 166 21.62 18.36 16.46
N THR A 167 22.87 18.59 16.04
CA THR A 167 23.68 19.72 16.51
C THR A 167 23.03 21.06 16.12
N TYR A 168 22.63 21.19 14.86
CA TYR A 168 21.97 22.40 14.36
C TYR A 168 20.67 22.71 15.10
N PHE A 169 19.88 21.68 15.45
CA PHE A 169 18.64 21.82 16.22
C PHE A 169 18.86 22.44 17.62
N ILE A 170 20.01 22.15 18.24
CA ILE A 170 20.34 22.70 19.56
C ILE A 170 20.80 24.16 19.44
N GLU A 171 21.54 24.49 18.40
CA GLU A 171 22.20 25.79 18.23
C GLU A 171 21.30 26.86 17.60
N GLN A 172 20.31 26.46 16.80
CA GLN A 172 19.52 27.36 15.97
C GLN A 172 18.03 27.32 16.34
N PRO A 173 17.28 28.43 16.18
CA PRO A 173 15.84 28.43 16.35
C PRO A 173 15.14 27.43 15.41
N LEU A 174 13.99 26.92 15.85
CA LEU A 174 13.17 26.01 15.06
C LEU A 174 12.79 26.65 13.71
N ASN A 175 13.22 26.02 12.63
CA ASN A 175 12.93 26.40 11.24
C ASN A 175 12.04 25.33 10.60
N LYS A 176 10.99 25.75 9.87
CA LYS A 176 10.09 24.81 9.16
C LYS A 176 10.87 23.88 8.21
N TRP A 177 11.94 24.38 7.60
CA TRP A 177 12.75 23.60 6.66
C TRP A 177 13.62 22.57 7.35
N MET A 178 13.99 22.79 8.62
CA MET A 178 14.63 21.78 9.46
C MET A 178 13.68 20.60 9.71
N VAL A 179 12.40 20.89 9.98
CA VAL A 179 11.37 19.85 10.14
C VAL A 179 11.18 19.08 8.84
N LEU A 180 11.10 19.77 7.70
CA LEU A 180 10.97 19.12 6.38
C LEU A 180 12.21 18.33 5.96
N LEU A 181 13.42 18.76 6.36
CA LEU A 181 14.64 18.00 6.17
C LEU A 181 14.61 16.72 7.01
N ARG A 182 14.16 16.79 8.27
CA ARG A 182 13.95 15.60 9.11
C ARG A 182 12.94 14.64 8.49
N GLU A 183 11.81 15.13 8.00
CA GLU A 183 10.81 14.34 7.26
C GLU A 183 11.43 13.65 6.04
N PHE A 184 12.30 14.35 5.32
CA PHE A 184 12.97 13.80 4.14
C PHE A 184 13.99 12.73 4.51
N ILE A 185 14.77 12.92 5.58
CA ILE A 185 15.71 11.92 6.09
C ILE A 185 14.96 10.64 6.49
N LEU A 186 13.86 10.76 7.26
CA LEU A 186 13.01 9.61 7.62
C LEU A 186 12.46 8.91 6.38
N HIS A 187 12.06 9.68 5.36
CA HIS A 187 11.59 9.10 4.11
C HIS A 187 12.68 8.27 3.42
N LEU A 188 13.89 8.81 3.30
CA LEU A 188 15.04 8.09 2.72
C LEU A 188 15.38 6.83 3.55
N GLU A 189 15.34 6.90 4.88
CA GLU A 189 15.53 5.75 5.76
C GLU A 189 14.56 4.61 5.43
N HIS A 190 13.27 4.94 5.30
CA HIS A 190 12.24 3.97 4.98
C HIS A 190 12.43 3.32 3.60
N LEU A 191 12.92 4.09 2.62
CA LEU A 191 13.27 3.57 1.30
C LEU A 191 14.45 2.60 1.37
N MET A 192 15.47 2.92 2.16
CA MET A 192 16.68 2.08 2.25
C MET A 192 16.46 0.81 3.06
N THR A 193 15.59 0.85 4.06
CA THR A 193 15.38 -0.28 4.98
C THR A 193 14.29 -1.25 4.53
N ASN A 194 13.64 -1.01 3.38
CA ASN A 194 12.42 -1.73 2.97
C ASN A 194 11.45 -1.81 4.16
N GLY A 195 10.95 -0.68 4.66
CA GLY A 195 10.25 -0.58 5.96
C GLY A 195 9.09 -1.57 6.24
N ASN A 196 8.65 -2.35 5.24
CA ASN A 196 7.68 -3.45 5.40
C ASN A 196 8.30 -4.87 5.35
N ALA A 197 9.62 -5.00 5.47
CA ALA A 197 10.29 -6.29 5.43
C ALA A 197 9.80 -7.17 6.58
N VAL A 198 9.31 -8.36 6.24
CA VAL A 198 8.90 -9.36 7.23
C VAL A 198 10.16 -9.76 8.01
N PRO A 199 10.14 -9.72 9.36
CA PRO A 199 11.30 -10.10 10.16
C PRO A 199 11.84 -11.49 9.78
N PRO A 200 13.17 -11.72 9.79
CA PRO A 200 13.75 -13.00 9.40
C PRO A 200 13.22 -14.18 10.21
N GLU A 201 12.96 -13.99 11.51
CA GLU A 201 12.35 -14.99 12.38
C GLU A 201 10.96 -15.40 11.90
N THR A 202 10.11 -14.42 11.57
CA THR A 202 8.78 -14.66 11.02
C THR A 202 8.87 -15.40 9.68
N THR A 203 9.81 -15.00 8.83
CA THR A 203 10.05 -15.65 7.54
C THR A 203 10.46 -17.12 7.74
N ASP A 204 11.45 -17.39 8.59
CA ASP A 204 11.95 -18.74 8.89
C ASP A 204 10.85 -19.64 9.46
N TYR A 205 10.04 -19.13 10.40
CA TYR A 205 8.94 -19.89 10.98
C TYR A 205 7.88 -20.28 9.95
N ILE A 206 7.49 -19.34 9.09
CA ILE A 206 6.50 -19.60 8.02
C ILE A 206 7.05 -20.65 7.05
N LEU A 207 8.31 -20.51 6.62
CA LEU A 207 8.95 -21.46 5.71
C LEU A 207 9.02 -22.87 6.30
N LYS A 208 9.32 -23.00 7.60
CA LYS A 208 9.34 -24.29 8.32
C LYS A 208 7.96 -24.95 8.45
N ASN A 209 6.88 -24.18 8.37
CA ASN A 209 5.51 -24.66 8.60
C ASN A 209 4.60 -24.62 7.36
N LEU A 210 5.15 -24.43 6.15
CA LEU A 210 4.36 -24.32 4.90
C LEU A 210 3.35 -25.46 4.70
N ASN A 211 3.75 -26.71 5.00
CA ASN A 211 2.85 -27.85 4.86
C ASN A 211 1.64 -27.77 5.81
N LYS A 212 1.86 -27.39 7.07
CA LYS A 212 0.76 -27.22 8.04
C LYS A 212 -0.14 -26.06 7.65
N ILE A 213 0.43 -24.95 7.19
CA ILE A 213 -0.33 -23.79 6.70
C ILE A 213 -1.21 -24.20 5.52
N ARG A 214 -0.68 -24.99 4.58
CA ARG A 214 -1.47 -25.54 3.46
C ARG A 214 -2.60 -26.44 3.96
N GLU A 215 -2.36 -27.31 4.94
CA GLU A 215 -3.43 -28.14 5.53
C GLU A 215 -4.53 -27.29 6.18
N VAL A 216 -4.16 -26.22 6.89
CA VAL A 216 -5.13 -25.26 7.48
C VAL A 216 -5.99 -24.63 6.39
N GLN A 217 -5.37 -24.19 5.28
CA GLN A 217 -6.07 -23.60 4.15
C GLN A 217 -7.05 -24.59 3.50
N GLN A 218 -6.62 -25.84 3.31
CA GLN A 218 -7.47 -26.90 2.76
C GLN A 218 -8.66 -27.21 3.66
N ILE A 219 -8.45 -27.31 4.98
CA ILE A 219 -9.53 -27.51 5.95
C ILE A 219 -10.52 -26.35 5.87
N LYS A 220 -10.03 -25.10 5.88
CA LYS A 220 -10.88 -23.91 5.74
C LYS A 220 -11.74 -23.99 4.47
N GLU A 221 -11.11 -24.22 3.31
CA GLU A 221 -11.83 -24.32 2.03
C GLU A 221 -12.88 -25.42 2.04
N ARG A 222 -12.52 -26.60 2.56
CA ARG A 222 -13.45 -27.72 2.65
C ARG A 222 -14.64 -27.43 3.56
N SER A 223 -14.40 -26.84 4.74
CA SER A 223 -15.46 -26.47 5.68
C SER A 223 -16.46 -25.47 5.07
N ILE A 224 -15.98 -24.50 4.30
CA ILE A 224 -16.86 -23.54 3.61
C ILE A 224 -17.69 -24.22 2.51
N ILE A 225 -17.09 -25.14 1.74
CA ILE A 225 -17.80 -25.91 0.72
C ILE A 225 -18.87 -26.80 1.38
N ASP A 226 -18.53 -27.51 2.45
CA ASP A 226 -19.47 -28.39 3.15
C ASP A 226 -20.62 -27.59 3.77
N LEU A 227 -20.35 -26.40 4.33
CA LEU A 227 -21.37 -25.47 4.82
C LEU A 227 -22.29 -24.98 3.70
N GLN A 228 -21.74 -24.59 2.55
CA GLN A 228 -22.51 -24.18 1.37
C GLN A 228 -23.46 -25.30 0.93
N GLN A 229 -22.96 -26.53 0.82
CA GLN A 229 -23.75 -27.68 0.39
C GLN A 229 -24.83 -28.05 1.43
N ALA A 230 -24.52 -27.94 2.72
CA ALA A 230 -25.49 -28.15 3.79
C ALA A 230 -26.60 -27.09 3.74
N CYS A 231 -26.25 -25.82 3.54
CA CYS A 231 -27.21 -24.72 3.38
C CYS A 231 -28.13 -24.96 2.17
N LEU A 232 -27.55 -25.35 1.02
CA LEU A 232 -28.33 -25.63 -0.19
C LEU A 232 -29.33 -26.77 0.03
N ARG A 233 -28.91 -27.89 0.64
CA ARG A 233 -29.84 -28.99 0.99
C ARG A 233 -30.94 -28.55 1.94
N TYR A 234 -30.60 -27.70 2.92
CA TYR A 234 -31.57 -27.15 3.86
C TYR A 234 -32.62 -26.29 3.13
N ILE A 235 -32.17 -25.44 2.19
CA ILE A 235 -33.06 -24.63 1.34
C ILE A 235 -33.96 -25.51 0.49
N GLU A 236 -33.43 -26.55 -0.17
CA GLU A 236 -34.20 -27.48 -1.01
C GLU A 236 -35.25 -28.25 -0.21
N SER A 237 -34.95 -28.60 1.05
CA SER A 237 -35.90 -29.23 1.96
C SER A 237 -36.99 -28.25 2.43
N ALA A 238 -36.63 -27.02 2.77
CA ALA A 238 -37.56 -26.03 3.32
C ALA A 238 -38.44 -25.38 2.24
N LEU A 239 -37.92 -25.24 1.01
CA LEU A 239 -38.58 -24.64 -0.14
C LEU A 239 -38.51 -25.59 -1.36
N PRO A 240 -39.29 -26.71 -1.35
CA PRO A 240 -39.25 -27.71 -2.41
C PRO A 240 -39.63 -27.11 -3.76
N ASN A 241 -39.00 -27.60 -4.84
CA ASN A 241 -39.24 -27.18 -6.22
C ASN A 241 -38.93 -25.70 -6.55
N ALA A 242 -38.26 -24.97 -5.66
CA ALA A 242 -37.85 -23.59 -5.93
C ALA A 242 -36.74 -23.46 -6.97
N GLY A 243 -36.00 -24.55 -7.25
CA GLY A 243 -34.86 -24.53 -8.16
C GLY A 243 -33.68 -23.75 -7.57
N ALA A 244 -33.33 -24.03 -6.32
CA ALA A 244 -32.28 -23.32 -5.60
C ALA A 244 -30.91 -23.51 -6.25
N VAL A 245 -30.18 -22.40 -6.41
CA VAL A 245 -28.82 -22.35 -6.93
C VAL A 245 -27.95 -21.65 -5.91
N SER A 246 -26.77 -22.23 -5.64
CA SER A 246 -25.79 -21.64 -4.73
C SER A 246 -24.45 -21.41 -5.43
N LYS A 247 -23.80 -20.27 -5.12
CA LYS A 247 -22.47 -19.90 -5.62
C LYS A 247 -21.61 -19.34 -4.50
N LEU A 248 -20.35 -19.74 -4.44
CA LEU A 248 -19.38 -19.21 -3.49
C LEU A 248 -18.59 -18.07 -4.13
N HIS A 249 -18.65 -16.89 -3.50
CA HIS A 249 -17.83 -15.72 -3.82
C HIS A 249 -16.97 -15.35 -2.62
N HIS A 250 -16.09 -14.36 -2.80
CA HIS A 250 -15.28 -13.80 -1.73
C HIS A 250 -15.40 -12.27 -1.73
N TRP A 251 -15.67 -11.68 -0.57
CA TRP A 251 -15.65 -10.23 -0.36
C TRP A 251 -14.65 -9.90 0.72
N TYR A 252 -13.75 -8.95 0.46
CA TYR A 252 -12.67 -8.57 1.39
C TYR A 252 -11.81 -9.74 1.89
N GLY A 253 -11.73 -10.83 1.10
CA GLY A 253 -11.03 -12.06 1.48
C GLY A 253 -11.85 -13.09 2.28
N TYR A 254 -13.12 -12.79 2.58
CA TYR A 254 -14.02 -13.66 3.36
C TYR A 254 -15.12 -14.31 2.50
N PRO A 255 -15.61 -15.51 2.86
CA PRO A 255 -16.63 -16.21 2.08
C PRO A 255 -17.98 -15.49 2.03
N ALA A 256 -18.53 -15.36 0.82
CA ALA A 256 -19.88 -14.85 0.56
C ALA A 256 -20.65 -15.89 -0.24
N ILE A 257 -21.56 -16.62 0.41
CA ILE A 257 -22.33 -17.70 -0.20
C ILE A 257 -23.65 -17.13 -0.73
N ARG A 258 -23.76 -17.01 -2.05
CA ARG A 258 -24.93 -16.47 -2.74
C ARG A 258 -25.93 -17.56 -3.06
N HIS A 259 -27.20 -17.31 -2.78
CA HIS A 259 -28.32 -18.20 -3.06
C HIS A 259 -29.37 -17.45 -3.89
N SER A 260 -29.91 -18.12 -4.91
CA SER A 260 -30.95 -17.59 -5.79
C SER A 260 -31.83 -18.74 -6.28
N PHE A 261 -33.00 -18.43 -6.84
CA PHE A 261 -33.86 -19.41 -7.49
C PHE A 261 -33.78 -19.29 -9.00
N SER A 262 -33.60 -20.42 -9.69
CA SER A 262 -33.46 -20.46 -11.16
C SER A 262 -34.71 -19.98 -11.90
N LYS A 263 -35.86 -19.97 -11.24
CA LYS A 263 -37.13 -19.44 -11.76
C LYS A 263 -37.23 -17.91 -11.74
N TRP A 264 -36.35 -17.21 -11.01
CA TRP A 264 -36.36 -15.75 -10.99
C TRP A 264 -35.90 -15.20 -12.34
N ARG A 265 -36.56 -14.14 -12.80
CA ARG A 265 -36.22 -13.49 -14.09
C ARG A 265 -35.02 -12.56 -13.97
N THR A 266 -34.70 -12.15 -12.75
CA THR A 266 -33.65 -11.20 -12.41
C THR A 266 -32.43 -11.93 -11.86
N LYS A 267 -31.34 -11.18 -11.63
CA LYS A 267 -30.17 -11.66 -10.89
C LYS A 267 -30.25 -11.40 -9.39
N SER A 268 -31.46 -11.23 -8.84
CA SER A 268 -31.65 -11.06 -7.40
C SER A 268 -31.10 -12.26 -6.63
N ASP A 269 -30.55 -12.01 -5.45
CA ASP A 269 -30.00 -13.06 -4.60
C ASP A 269 -29.99 -12.69 -3.11
N VAL A 270 -29.81 -13.74 -2.30
CA VAL A 270 -29.63 -13.67 -0.85
C VAL A 270 -28.27 -14.27 -0.53
N VAL A 271 -27.46 -13.56 0.24
CA VAL A 271 -26.05 -13.87 0.46
C VAL A 271 -25.78 -14.04 1.94
N LEU A 272 -25.36 -15.24 2.34
CA LEU A 272 -24.76 -15.48 3.65
C LEU A 272 -23.30 -15.02 3.60
N PHE A 273 -23.01 -13.90 4.25
CA PHE A 273 -21.66 -13.35 4.29
C PHE A 273 -20.99 -13.66 5.63
N LEU A 274 -19.95 -14.51 5.57
CA LEU A 274 -19.16 -14.96 6.72
C LEU A 274 -18.03 -13.96 7.00
N ASP A 275 -18.43 -12.75 7.37
CA ASP A 275 -17.54 -11.62 7.63
C ASP A 275 -16.70 -11.84 8.89
N GLY A 276 -15.47 -12.33 8.72
CA GLY A 276 -14.54 -12.62 9.81
C GLY A 276 -13.66 -11.43 10.21
N ARG A 277 -14.06 -10.19 9.90
CA ARG A 277 -13.38 -8.99 10.37
C ARG A 277 -13.61 -8.82 11.87
N GLU A 278 -12.59 -8.34 12.58
CA GLU A 278 -12.65 -8.16 14.03
C GLU A 278 -13.76 -7.18 14.40
N GLY A 279 -14.60 -7.56 15.38
CA GLY A 279 -15.74 -6.77 15.83
C GLY A 279 -16.96 -6.76 14.89
N VAL A 280 -16.95 -7.53 13.80
CA VAL A 280 -18.07 -7.61 12.85
C VAL A 280 -18.79 -8.95 12.98
N GLN A 281 -20.12 -8.93 12.89
CA GLN A 281 -20.95 -10.13 12.86
C GLN A 281 -21.17 -10.62 11.43
N PHE A 282 -21.35 -11.93 11.28
CA PHE A 282 -21.89 -12.51 10.05
C PHE A 282 -23.25 -11.89 9.74
N CYS A 283 -23.56 -11.81 8.46
CA CYS A 283 -24.76 -11.10 8.02
C CYS A 283 -25.37 -11.73 6.78
N ILE A 284 -26.64 -11.40 6.56
CA ILE A 284 -27.34 -11.69 5.32
C ILE A 284 -27.46 -10.40 4.54
N ASN A 285 -26.85 -10.38 3.35
CA ASN A 285 -27.09 -9.36 2.36
C ASN A 285 -28.12 -9.87 1.35
N TYR A 286 -29.00 -9.01 0.86
CA TYR A 286 -29.93 -9.39 -0.19
C TYR A 286 -30.09 -8.27 -1.19
N TYR A 287 -30.06 -8.65 -2.46
CA TYR A 287 -29.96 -7.76 -3.60
C TYR A 287 -31.16 -7.97 -4.50
N ILE A 288 -31.91 -6.90 -4.71
CA ILE A 288 -33.08 -6.89 -5.57
C ILE A 288 -32.68 -6.17 -6.84
N CYS A 289 -32.49 -6.95 -7.90
CA CYS A 289 -32.00 -6.44 -9.18
C CYS A 289 -33.14 -5.85 -10.04
N ASP A 290 -32.73 -5.19 -11.13
CA ASP A 290 -33.61 -4.73 -12.21
C ASP A 290 -34.74 -3.80 -11.72
N LEU A 291 -34.37 -2.79 -10.91
CA LEU A 291 -35.26 -1.73 -10.41
C LEU A 291 -34.93 -0.41 -11.11
N TYR A 292 -35.64 -0.09 -12.18
CA TYR A 292 -35.35 1.04 -13.07
C TYR A 292 -36.15 2.31 -12.73
N THR A 293 -37.22 2.20 -11.96
CA THR A 293 -38.07 3.35 -11.60
C THR A 293 -38.15 3.60 -10.09
N PRO A 294 -38.43 4.84 -9.65
CA PRO A 294 -38.65 5.14 -8.23
C PRO A 294 -39.76 4.32 -7.59
N GLU A 295 -40.82 3.99 -8.33
CA GLU A 295 -41.94 3.16 -7.85
C GLU A 295 -41.49 1.73 -7.57
N GLN A 296 -40.68 1.15 -8.45
CA GLN A 296 -40.09 -0.18 -8.26
C GLN A 296 -39.18 -0.22 -7.02
N HIS A 297 -38.39 0.83 -6.80
CA HIS A 297 -37.59 0.98 -5.58
C HIS A 297 -38.46 1.09 -4.33
N ALA A 298 -39.49 1.93 -4.36
CA ALA A 298 -40.38 2.09 -3.21
C ALA A 298 -41.10 0.78 -2.87
N ALA A 299 -41.56 0.02 -3.87
CA ALA A 299 -42.17 -1.29 -3.67
C ALA A 299 -41.18 -2.30 -3.06
N ALA A 300 -39.95 -2.35 -3.57
CA ALA A 300 -38.88 -3.20 -3.05
C ALA A 300 -38.56 -2.86 -1.59
N THR A 301 -38.31 -1.59 -1.28
CA THR A 301 -38.01 -1.12 0.08
C THR A 301 -39.17 -1.39 1.04
N ASN A 302 -40.40 -1.05 0.67
CA ASN A 302 -41.56 -1.27 1.54
C ASN A 302 -41.78 -2.75 1.85
N PHE A 303 -41.49 -3.64 0.90
CA PHE A 303 -41.71 -5.07 1.08
C PHE A 303 -40.55 -5.77 1.81
N MET A 304 -39.31 -5.34 1.57
CA MET A 304 -38.12 -6.09 1.97
C MET A 304 -37.44 -5.53 3.23
N LYS A 305 -37.61 -4.24 3.52
CA LYS A 305 -36.98 -3.57 4.66
C LYS A 305 -37.53 -4.11 5.99
N THR A 306 -36.63 -4.40 6.91
CA THR A 306 -36.93 -4.74 8.32
C THR A 306 -36.32 -3.68 9.24
N GLU A 307 -36.82 -3.55 10.47
CA GLU A 307 -36.38 -2.50 11.41
C GLU A 307 -34.85 -2.46 11.61
N ASP A 308 -34.21 -3.62 11.67
CA ASP A 308 -32.76 -3.73 11.94
C ASP A 308 -31.88 -3.81 10.68
N CYS A 309 -32.42 -3.52 9.49
CA CYS A 309 -31.65 -3.63 8.26
C CYS A 309 -31.03 -2.31 7.80
N ILE A 310 -29.80 -2.40 7.27
CA ILE A 310 -29.12 -1.30 6.57
C ILE A 310 -29.50 -1.39 5.09
N GLU A 311 -29.88 -0.26 4.49
CA GLU A 311 -30.29 -0.15 3.09
C GLU A 311 -29.31 0.72 2.30
N TRP A 312 -28.96 0.31 1.08
CA TRP A 312 -28.21 1.11 0.12
C TRP A 312 -28.60 0.75 -1.32
N LYS A 313 -28.04 1.46 -2.30
CA LYS A 313 -28.27 1.23 -3.73
C LYS A 313 -26.96 0.96 -4.47
N GLU A 314 -26.99 0.07 -5.45
CA GLU A 314 -25.85 -0.26 -6.31
C GLU A 314 -26.19 -0.13 -7.81
N CYS A 315 -25.16 -0.22 -8.65
CA CYS A 315 -25.26 -0.22 -10.12
C CYS A 315 -26.11 0.94 -10.68
N ASN A 316 -25.68 2.19 -10.50
CA ASN A 316 -26.43 3.37 -10.96
C ASN A 316 -27.89 3.39 -10.49
N ASN A 317 -28.12 2.94 -9.25
CA ASN A 317 -29.43 2.81 -8.62
C ASN A 317 -30.36 1.79 -9.28
N THR A 318 -29.87 0.78 -10.01
CA THR A 318 -30.73 -0.30 -10.54
C THR A 318 -30.90 -1.48 -9.58
N ILE A 319 -30.21 -1.47 -8.44
CA ILE A 319 -30.26 -2.53 -7.42
C ILE A 319 -30.57 -1.89 -6.07
N ALA A 320 -31.58 -2.42 -5.37
CA ALA A 320 -31.82 -2.13 -3.96
C ALA A 320 -31.17 -3.22 -3.11
N CYS A 321 -30.35 -2.80 -2.16
CA CYS A 321 -29.52 -3.67 -1.36
C CYS A 321 -29.86 -3.51 0.12
N PHE A 322 -29.84 -4.62 0.84
CA PHE A 322 -30.13 -4.64 2.26
C PHE A 322 -29.17 -5.57 2.99
N LYS A 323 -28.90 -5.28 4.25
CA LYS A 323 -28.04 -6.08 5.14
C LYS A 323 -28.70 -6.24 6.50
N VAL A 324 -28.67 -7.45 7.04
CA VAL A 324 -29.11 -7.79 8.40
C VAL A 324 -28.03 -8.60 9.09
N SER A 325 -27.62 -8.19 10.30
CA SER A 325 -26.66 -8.95 11.12
C SER A 325 -27.31 -10.18 11.74
N LEU A 326 -26.53 -11.25 11.90
CA LEU A 326 -26.99 -12.48 12.53
C LEU A 326 -26.67 -12.48 14.04
N PRO A 327 -27.62 -12.86 14.90
CA PRO A 327 -27.47 -12.77 16.35
C PRO A 327 -26.59 -13.89 16.93
N ALA A 328 -26.48 -15.03 16.25
CA ALA A 328 -25.75 -16.20 16.72
C ALA A 328 -24.98 -16.89 15.57
N PHE A 329 -23.93 -17.63 15.96
CA PHE A 329 -23.01 -18.32 15.06
C PHE A 329 -23.20 -19.84 15.10
N ASP A 330 -24.45 -20.30 15.01
CA ASP A 330 -24.77 -21.70 14.82
C ASP A 330 -25.39 -21.93 13.43
N GLN A 331 -25.26 -23.16 12.94
CA GLN A 331 -25.64 -23.50 11.57
C GLN A 331 -27.16 -23.38 11.33
N GLU A 332 -27.97 -23.70 12.33
CA GLU A 332 -29.43 -23.71 12.22
C GLU A 332 -29.96 -22.28 12.07
N THR A 333 -29.55 -21.38 12.97
CA THR A 333 -29.92 -19.95 12.91
C THR A 333 -29.53 -19.31 11.57
N MET A 334 -28.33 -19.61 11.07
CA MET A 334 -27.88 -19.09 9.77
C MET A 334 -28.77 -19.58 8.62
N PHE A 335 -29.09 -20.87 8.59
CA PHE A 335 -29.84 -21.47 7.50
C PHE A 335 -31.31 -21.03 7.51
N GLU A 336 -31.93 -20.95 8.69
CA GLU A 336 -33.28 -20.42 8.84
C GLU A 336 -33.38 -18.98 8.35
N ALA A 337 -32.41 -18.14 8.71
CA ALA A 337 -32.39 -16.74 8.30
C ALA A 337 -32.24 -16.61 6.76
N VAL A 338 -31.41 -17.46 6.13
CA VAL A 338 -31.29 -17.51 4.66
C VAL A 338 -32.60 -17.96 4.02
N VAL A 339 -33.22 -19.04 4.50
CA VAL A 339 -34.50 -19.55 3.97
C VAL A 339 -35.60 -18.52 4.10
N ARG A 340 -35.71 -17.86 5.26
CA ARG A 340 -36.70 -16.80 5.49
C ARG A 340 -36.55 -15.67 4.47
N LYS A 341 -35.32 -15.24 4.21
CA LYS A 341 -35.05 -14.17 3.23
C LYS A 341 -35.25 -14.62 1.78
N LEU A 342 -34.92 -15.88 1.45
CA LEU A 342 -35.22 -16.44 0.12
C LEU A 342 -36.73 -16.57 -0.11
N ALA A 343 -37.51 -17.00 0.88
CA ALA A 343 -38.96 -17.06 0.78
C ALA A 343 -39.58 -15.66 0.58
N GLN A 344 -39.09 -14.66 1.34
CA GLN A 344 -39.51 -13.27 1.17
C GLN A 344 -39.14 -12.75 -0.24
N MET A 345 -37.92 -12.99 -0.69
CA MET A 345 -37.48 -12.61 -2.04
C MET A 345 -38.32 -13.30 -3.13
N ASP A 346 -38.67 -14.57 -2.95
CA ASP A 346 -39.49 -15.32 -3.91
C ASP A 346 -40.91 -14.74 -4.03
N GLU A 347 -41.50 -14.35 -2.90
CA GLU A 347 -42.79 -13.64 -2.92
C GLU A 347 -42.70 -12.30 -3.65
N PHE A 348 -41.62 -11.55 -3.42
CA PHE A 348 -41.38 -10.31 -4.16
C PHE A 348 -41.26 -10.55 -5.67
N GLU A 349 -40.38 -11.47 -6.08
CA GLU A 349 -40.10 -11.77 -7.49
C GLU A 349 -41.31 -12.34 -8.25
N THR A 350 -42.20 -13.08 -7.57
CA THR A 350 -43.34 -13.75 -8.21
C THR A 350 -44.65 -12.96 -8.14
N LYS A 351 -44.92 -12.26 -7.02
CA LYS A 351 -46.22 -11.61 -6.78
C LYS A 351 -46.18 -10.09 -6.81
N ILE A 352 -45.10 -9.48 -6.31
CA ILE A 352 -45.02 -8.02 -6.15
C ILE A 352 -44.43 -7.38 -7.41
N ARG A 353 -43.33 -7.94 -7.94
CA ARG A 353 -42.65 -7.41 -9.12
C ARG A 353 -43.57 -7.35 -10.35
N SER A 354 -44.47 -8.31 -10.52
CA SER A 354 -45.41 -8.35 -11.66
C SER A 354 -46.45 -7.24 -11.66
N GLN A 355 -46.55 -6.45 -10.59
CA GLN A 355 -47.45 -5.31 -10.48
C GLN A 355 -46.86 -4.03 -11.08
N PHE A 356 -45.60 -4.05 -11.54
CA PHE A 356 -44.84 -2.90 -12.02
C PHE A 356 -44.01 -3.20 -13.27
#